data_AF-A0A1H6HJJ4-F1
#
_entry.id   AF-A0A1H6HJJ4-F1
#
_cell.length_a   1.000
_cell.length_b   1.000
_cell.length_c   1.000
_cell.angle_alpha   90.00
_cell.angle_beta   90.00
_cell.angle_gamma   90.00
#
_symmetry.space_group_name_H-M   'P 1'
#
loop_
_entity.id
_entity.type
_entity.pdbx_description
1 polymer ?
#
loop_
_entity_poly.entity_id
_entity_poly.type
_entity_poly.pdbx_seq_one_letter_code
_entity_poly.pdbx_strand_id
1 'polypeptide(L)' 'MAERSLSGLTVEEAVEVHEQFKTTFSAFILIAAVAHVLVWVWKPWF' A
#
# COMPACT_ATOMS: atom_id res chain seq x y z
N MET A 1 -8.04 12.17 28.04
CA MET A 1 -7.51 11.08 27.19
C MET A 1 -7.86 11.42 25.77
N ALA A 2 -6.95 11.29 24.81
CA ALA A 2 -7.31 11.46 23.39
C ALA A 2 -8.45 10.49 23.03
N GLU A 3 -9.41 10.94 22.22
CA GLU A 3 -10.51 10.10 21.75
C GLU A 3 -9.93 8.89 21.02
N ARG A 4 -10.27 7.68 21.48
CA ARG A 4 -9.80 6.43 20.87
C ARG A 4 -10.91 5.89 19.99
N SER A 5 -10.54 5.47 18.78
CA SER A 5 -11.45 4.84 17.83
C SER A 5 -11.82 3.40 18.24
N LEU A 6 -12.74 2.77 17.51
CA LEU A 6 -13.14 1.37 17.71
C LEU A 6 -11.98 0.36 17.58
N SER A 7 -10.95 0.70 16.79
CA SER A 7 -9.72 -0.09 16.68
C SER A 7 -8.74 0.17 17.82
N GLY A 8 -9.08 1.09 18.73
CA GLY A 8 -8.24 1.47 19.86
C GLY A 8 -7.11 2.43 19.51
N LEU A 9 -7.03 2.96 18.28
CA LEU A 9 -6.02 3.93 17.87
C LEU A 9 -6.48 5.38 18.11
N THR A 10 -5.55 6.26 18.47
CA THR A 10 -5.73 7.72 18.33
C THR A 10 -5.67 8.12 16.86
N VAL A 11 -6.06 9.36 16.56
CA VAL A 11 -6.01 9.89 15.20
C VAL A 11 -4.57 9.94 14.68
N GLU A 12 -3.62 10.35 15.52
CA GLU A 12 -2.21 10.43 15.17
C GLU A 12 -1.61 9.05 14.86
N GLU A 13 -1.88 8.05 15.70
CA GLU A 13 -1.42 6.67 15.48
C GLU A 13 -1.99 6.09 14.17
N ALA A 14 -3.25 6.38 13.85
CA ALA A 14 -3.89 5.94 12.62
C ALA A 14 -3.26 6.59 11.37
N VAL A 15 -2.89 7.88 11.45
CA VAL A 15 -2.21 8.59 10.36
C VAL A 15 -0.83 8.01 10.10
N GLU A 16 -0.04 7.78 11.15
CA GLU A 16 1.32 7.21 11.03
C GLU A 16 1.31 5.85 10.31
N VAL A 17 0.41 4.95 10.73
CA VAL A 17 0.25 3.64 10.09
C VAL A 17 -0.18 3.80 8.63
N HIS A 18 -1.12 4.71 8.36
CA HIS A 18 -1.62 4.92 7.01
C HIS A 18 -0.55 5.52 6.07
N GLU A 19 0.30 6.41 6.56
CA GLU A 19 1.41 6.99 5.80
C GLU A 19 2.46 5.94 5.41
N GLN A 20 2.85 5.09 6.37
CA GLN A 20 3.77 3.99 6.08
C GLN A 20 3.16 2.97 5.12
N PHE A 21 1.88 2.63 5.32
CA PHE A 21 1.15 1.73 4.44
C PHE A 21 1.14 2.24 3.00
N LYS A 22 0.76 3.52 2.79
CA LYS A 22 0.75 4.13 1.45
C LYS A 22 2.12 4.03 0.79
N THR A 23 3.19 4.34 1.50
CA THR A 23 4.56 4.31 0.96
C THR A 23 4.94 2.92 0.47
N THR A 24 4.82 1.90 1.33
CA THR A 24 5.20 0.53 0.98
C THR A 24 4.26 -0.08 -0.06
N PHE A 25 2.95 0.19 0.04
CA PHE A 25 1.96 -0.34 -0.88
C PHE A 25 2.11 0.26 -2.29
N SER A 26 2.37 1.57 -2.40
CA SER A 26 2.65 2.20 -3.69
C SER A 26 3.92 1.66 -4.34
N ALA A 27 5.00 1.44 -3.55
CA ALA A 27 6.21 0.82 -4.06
C ALA A 27 5.96 -0.60 -4.58
N PHE A 28 5.17 -1.40 -3.84
CA PHE A 28 4.78 -2.74 -4.27
C PHE A 28 3.98 -2.72 -5.58
N ILE A 29 2.96 -1.86 -5.70
CA ILE A 29 2.15 -1.74 -6.92
C ILE A 29 3.02 -1.36 -8.11
N LEU A 30 3.96 -0.42 -7.94
CA LEU A 30 4.83 0.01 -9.03
C LEU A 30 5.70 -1.15 -9.53
N ILE A 31 6.30 -1.91 -8.62
CA ILE A 31 7.10 -3.09 -8.97
C ILE A 31 6.22 -4.16 -9.63
N ALA A 32 5.05 -4.43 -9.07
CA ALA A 32 4.10 -5.40 -9.62
C ALA A 32 3.66 -5.00 -11.03
N ALA A 33 3.31 -3.74 -11.25
CA ALA A 33 2.92 -3.23 -12.57
C ALA A 33 4.03 -3.43 -13.60
N VAL A 34 5.29 -3.10 -13.25
CA VAL A 34 6.44 -3.34 -14.13
C VAL A 34 6.60 -4.82 -14.45
N ALA A 35 6.50 -5.71 -13.45
CA ALA A 35 6.61 -7.15 -13.66
C ALA A 35 5.52 -7.68 -14.63
N HIS A 36 4.27 -7.24 -14.46
CA HIS A 36 3.18 -7.63 -15.35
C HIS A 36 3.37 -7.10 -16.77
N VAL A 37 3.84 -5.86 -16.93
CA VAL A 37 4.18 -5.30 -18.25
C VAL A 37 5.29 -6.11 -18.92
N LEU A 38 6.33 -6.49 -18.19
CA LEU A 38 7.42 -7.33 -18.72
C LEU A 38 6.91 -8.70 -19.18
N VAL A 39 6.06 -9.36 -18.38
CA VAL A 39 5.44 -10.64 -18.73
C VAL A 39 4.55 -10.48 -19.97
N TRP A 40 3.74 -9.41 -20.01
CA TRP A 40 2.88 -9.11 -21.16
C TRP A 40 3.70 -8.91 -22.44
N VAL A 41 4.84 -8.24 -22.37
CA VAL A 41 5.73 -8.05 -23.54
C VAL A 41 6.34 -9.37 -24.00
N TRP A 42 6.82 -10.22 -23.07
CA TRP A 42 7.44 -11.50 -23.41
C TRP A 42 6.44 -12.50 -23.98
N LYS A 43 5.25 -12.52 -23.39
CA LYS A 43 4.27 -13.57 -23.58
C LYS A 43 2.89 -12.95 -23.33
N PRO A 44 2.40 -12.20 -24.33
CA PRO A 44 1.12 -11.53 -24.19
C PRO A 44 0.03 -12.58 -23.96
N TRP A 45 -1.03 -12.21 -23.23
CA TRP A 45 -2.21 -13.06 -22.97
C TRP A 45 -1.92 -14.44 -22.32
N PHE A 46 -0.87 -14.54 -21.48
CA PHE A 46 -0.79 -15.57 -20.43
C PHE A 46 -1.42 -15.08 -19.12
#